data_AF-A0A7C5SBF0-F1
#
_entry.id   AF-A0A7C5SBF0-F1
#
_cell.length_a   1.000
_cell.length_b   1.000
_cell.length_c   1.000
_cell.angle_alpha   90.00
_cell.angle_beta   90.00
_cell.angle_gamma   90.00
#
_symmetry.space_group_name_H-M   'P 1'
#
loop_
_entity.id
_entity.type
_entity.pdbx_description
1 polymer ?
#
loop_
_entity_poly.entity_id
_entity_poly.type
_entity_poly.pdbx_seq_one_letter_code
_entity_poly.pdbx_strand_id
1 'polypeptide(L)'
;MSPESKAPQRGVLLINLGTPERPDRAAVRRYLREFLWDPRVVEFPRPLWWLVLHGIILNVRPGRSAAAYRRVWTDEGSPLLVISRRQQARL
;
A
#
# COMPACT_ATOMS: atom_id res chain seq x y z
N MET A 1 -12.86 -47.54 13.30
CA MET A 1 -13.12 -46.42 12.38
C MET A 1 -12.03 -45.40 12.59
N SER A 2 -10.97 -45.48 11.78
CA SER A 2 -9.80 -44.59 11.91
C SER A 2 -10.12 -43.21 11.35
N PRO A 3 -9.67 -42.12 11.97
CA PRO A 3 -9.92 -40.78 11.44
C PRO A 3 -9.10 -40.59 10.16
N GLU A 4 -9.76 -40.28 9.04
CA GLU A 4 -9.09 -39.77 7.84
C GLU A 4 -8.38 -38.46 8.19
N SER A 5 -7.05 -38.48 8.25
CA SER A 5 -6.25 -37.26 8.31
C SER A 5 -6.36 -36.54 6.97
N LYS A 6 -7.09 -35.42 6.93
CA LYS A 6 -7.07 -34.55 5.74
C LYS A 6 -5.62 -34.13 5.46
N ALA A 7 -5.17 -34.29 4.21
CA ALA A 7 -3.89 -33.75 3.78
C ALA A 7 -3.80 -32.25 4.12
N PRO A 8 -2.63 -31.75 4.56
CA PRO A 8 -2.49 -30.36 4.97
C PRO A 8 -2.82 -29.44 3.78
N GLN A 9 -3.84 -28.60 3.95
CA GLN A 9 -4.17 -27.57 2.98
C GLN A 9 -3.08 -26.48 3.05
N ARG A 10 -2.49 -26.15 1.90
CA ARG A 10 -1.48 -25.09 1.80
C ARG A 10 -2.18 -23.78 1.46
N GLY A 11 -2.03 -22.80 2.33
CA GLY A 11 -2.45 -21.41 2.08
C GLY A 11 -1.25 -20.56 1.68
N VAL A 12 -1.40 -19.73 0.66
CA VAL A 12 -0.39 -18.73 0.26
C VAL A 12 -0.96 -17.34 0.50
N LEU A 13 -0.21 -16.51 1.23
CA LEU A 13 -0.58 -15.11 1.49
C LEU A 13 0.36 -14.19 0.70
N LEU A 14 -0.17 -13.55 -0.34
CA LEU A 14 0.54 -12.53 -1.11
C LEU A 14 0.29 -11.15 -0.48
N ILE A 15 1.32 -10.56 0.12
CA ILE A 15 1.24 -9.22 0.75
C ILE A 15 2.14 -8.20 0.07
N ASN A 16 1.70 -6.95 0.09
CA ASN A 16 2.50 -5.79 -0.30
C ASN A 16 2.05 -4.58 0.54
N LEU A 17 2.84 -3.51 0.54
CA LEU A 17 2.48 -2.20 1.09
C LEU A 17 1.26 -1.57 0.39
N GLY A 18 0.97 -2.02 -0.83
CA GLY A 18 -0.16 -1.55 -1.63
C GLY A 18 0.17 -0.28 -2.41
N THR A 19 -0.89 0.33 -2.94
CA THR A 19 -0.85 1.45 -3.88
C THR A 19 -2.04 2.36 -3.59
N PRO A 20 -1.97 3.68 -3.87
CA PRO A 20 -3.16 4.52 -3.87
C PRO A 20 -4.21 3.98 -4.84
N GLU A 21 -5.48 4.25 -4.54
CA GLU A 21 -6.65 3.86 -5.36
C GLU A 21 -6.63 4.53 -6.74
N ARG A 22 -6.11 5.76 -6.81
CA ARG A 22 -6.03 6.59 -8.02
C ARG A 22 -4.71 7.38 -8.03
N PRO A 23 -4.20 7.78 -9.20
CA PRO A 23 -2.94 8.52 -9.30
C PRO A 23 -3.14 10.03 -9.09
N ASP A 24 -4.15 10.44 -8.31
CA ASP A 24 -4.44 11.84 -8.01
C ASP A 24 -3.91 12.25 -6.63
N ARG A 25 -3.82 13.55 -6.41
CA ARG A 25 -3.26 14.13 -5.18
C ARG A 25 -4.03 13.71 -3.93
N ALA A 26 -5.35 13.58 -4.00
CA ALA A 26 -6.19 13.28 -2.84
C ALA A 26 -6.02 11.81 -2.43
N ALA A 27 -6.08 10.89 -3.40
CA ALA A 27 -5.85 9.46 -3.17
C ALA A 27 -4.44 9.20 -2.63
N VAL A 28 -3.42 9.85 -3.22
CA VAL A 28 -2.03 9.74 -2.75
C VAL A 28 -1.85 10.34 -1.36
N ARG A 29 -2.51 11.46 -1.04
CA ARG A 29 -2.46 12.04 0.32
C ARG A 29 -3.06 11.09 1.34
N ARG A 30 -4.18 10.44 1.03
CA ARG A 30 -4.82 9.45 1.92
C ARG A 30 -3.89 8.26 2.16
N TYR A 31 -3.34 7.69 1.09
CA TYR A 31 -2.37 6.60 1.16
C TYR A 31 -1.13 6.97 1.99
N LEU A 32 -0.50 8.11 1.72
CA LEU A 32 0.68 8.57 2.46
C LEU A 32 0.38 8.80 3.93
N ARG A 33 -0.81 9.31 4.28
CA ARG A 33 -1.21 9.51 5.66
C ARG A 33 -1.30 8.18 6.40
N GLU A 34 -1.92 7.16 5.81
CA GLU A 34 -2.04 5.83 6.43
C GLU A 34 -0.68 5.15 6.55
N PHE A 35 0.09 5.12 5.46
CA PHE A 35 1.39 4.47 5.41
C PHE A 35 2.41 5.11 6.37
N LEU A 36 2.51 6.44 6.40
CA LEU A 36 3.49 7.14 7.21
C LEU A 36 3.06 7.31 8.67
N TRP A 37 1.79 7.04 9.01
CA TRP A 37 1.34 7.09 10.40
C TRP A 37 1.68 5.81 11.18
N ASP A 38 2.02 4.73 10.47
CA ASP A 38 2.41 3.44 11.07
C ASP A 38 3.76 3.56 11.83
N PRO A 39 3.80 3.26 13.14
CA PRO A 39 5.04 3.24 13.93
C PRO A 39 6.11 2.27 13.41
N ARG A 40 5.71 1.23 12.66
CA ARG A 40 6.63 0.26 12.04
C ARG A 40 7.33 0.82 10.80
N VAL A 41 6.78 1.89 10.22
CA VAL A 41 7.37 2.58 9.06
C VAL A 41 8.21 3.77 9.51
N VAL A 42 7.77 4.48 10.55
CA VAL A 42 8.48 5.63 11.10
C VAL A 42 8.56 5.56 12.62
N GLU A 43 9.76 5.23 13.10
CA GLU A 43 10.10 5.16 14.52
C GLU A 43 10.52 6.54 15.05
N PHE A 44 9.52 7.39 15.34
CA PHE A 44 9.76 8.76 15.82
C PHE A 44 8.74 9.18 16.89
N PRO A 45 9.08 10.09 17.84
CA PRO A 45 8.14 10.54 18.86
C PRO A 45 6.83 11.05 18.26
N ARG A 46 5.70 10.47 18.69
CA ARG A 46 4.38 10.65 18.07
C ARG A 46 3.93 12.11 17.92
N PRO A 47 4.09 12.99 18.92
CA PRO A 47 3.66 14.39 18.78
C PRO A 47 4.47 15.15 17.73
N LEU A 48 5.79 14.94 17.70
CA LEU A 48 6.66 15.61 16.75
C LEU A 48 6.46 15.05 15.33
N TRP A 49 6.26 13.73 15.21
CA TRP A 49 5.94 13.11 13.92
C TRP A 49 4.60 13.60 13.37
N TRP A 50 3.58 13.74 14.21
CA TRP A 50 2.29 14.28 13.81
C TRP A 50 2.44 15.69 13.21
N LEU A 51 3.24 16.56 13.84
CA LEU A 51 3.52 17.91 13.34
C LEU A 51 4.21 17.87 11.97
N VAL A 52 5.23 17.03 11.81
CA VAL A 52 5.96 16.88 10.53
C VAL A 52 5.06 16.31 9.43
N LEU A 53 4.29 15.26 9.75
CA LEU A 53 3.41 14.59 8.81
C LEU A 53 2.31 15.53 8.31
N HIS A 54 1.57 16.16 9.22
CA HIS A 54 0.42 17.00 8.88
C HIS A 54 0.81 18.42 8.47
N GLY A 55 1.91 18.97 8.99
CA GLY A 55 2.39 20.31 8.66
C GLY A 55 3.16 20.37 7.34
N ILE A 56 4.05 19.42 7.07
CA ILE A 56 4.96 19.47 5.92
C ILE A 56 4.62 18.39 4.90
N ILE A 57 4.67 17.11 5.31
CA ILE A 57 4.67 15.99 4.36
C ILE A 57 3.37 15.93 3.57
N LEU A 58 2.22 15.91 4.24
CA LEU A 58 0.92 15.78 3.56
C LEU A 58 0.55 17.02 2.74
N ASN A 59 1.18 18.16 2.96
CA ASN A 59 0.92 19.38 2.20
C ASN A 59 1.79 19.47 0.94
N VAL A 60 3.05 19.06 1.01
CA VAL A 60 4.02 19.19 -0.09
C VAL A 60 4.14 17.92 -0.94
N ARG A 61 4.28 16.75 -0.28
CA ARG A 61 4.68 15.50 -0.94
C ARG A 61 3.65 14.89 -1.89
N PRO A 62 2.31 14.92 -1.61
CA PRO A 62 1.34 14.23 -2.45
C PRO A 62 1.32 14.69 -3.91
N GLY A 63 1.58 15.97 -4.19
CA GLY A 63 1.61 16.48 -5.57
C GLY A 63 2.74 15.85 -6.40
N ARG A 64 3.94 15.76 -5.81
CA ARG A 64 5.11 15.13 -6.44
C ARG A 64 4.91 13.63 -6.60
N SER A 65 4.42 12.95 -5.56
CA SER A 65 4.13 11.51 -5.62
C SER A 65 3.02 11.19 -6.62
N ALA A 66 1.95 11.98 -6.69
CA ALA A 66 0.90 11.79 -7.69
C ALA A 66 1.43 11.94 -9.12
N ALA A 67 2.35 12.88 -9.39
CA ALA A 67 3.00 12.97 -10.69
C ALA A 67 3.80 11.70 -11.03
N ALA A 68 4.50 11.10 -10.06
CA ALA A 68 5.19 9.84 -10.26
C ALA A 68 4.22 8.67 -10.51
N TYR A 69 3.14 8.56 -9.72
CA TYR A 69 2.11 7.53 -9.93
C TYR A 69 1.46 7.67 -11.32
N ARG A 70 1.14 8.89 -11.76
CA ARG A 70 0.59 9.13 -13.11
C ARG A 70 1.50 8.66 -14.24
N ARG A 71 2.82 8.79 -14.08
CA ARG A 71 3.79 8.37 -15.12
C ARG A 71 3.80 6.86 -15.36
N VAL A 72 3.45 6.08 -14.34
CA VAL A 72 3.45 4.61 -14.41
C VAL A 72 2.05 4.01 -14.40
N TRP A 73 1.01 4.84 -14.39
CA TRP A 73 -0.37 4.38 -14.35
C TRP A 73 -0.78 3.81 -15.70
N THR A 74 -1.49 2.69 -15.70
CA THR A 74 -2.03 2.08 -16.92
C THR A 74 -3.55 2.13 -16.92
N ASP A 75 -4.17 1.80 -18.04
CA ASP A 75 -5.64 1.71 -18.15
C ASP A 75 -6.22 0.61 -17.23
N GLU A 76 -5.41 -0.40 -16.91
CA GLU A 76 -5.76 -1.47 -15.97
C GLU A 76 -5.61 -1.04 -14.49
N GLY A 77 -4.99 0.12 -14.23
CA GLY A 77 -4.77 0.68 -12.89
C GLY A 77 -3.30 0.70 -12.47
N SER A 78 -3.06 0.55 -11.16
CA SER A 78 -1.70 0.47 -10.63
C SER A 78 -1.02 -0.83 -11.08
N PRO A 79 0.16 -0.78 -11.72
CA PRO A 79 0.87 -1.98 -12.16
C PRO A 79 1.11 -2.97 -11.03
N LEU A 80 1.42 -2.48 -9.83
CA LEU A 80 1.61 -3.30 -8.64
C LEU A 80 0.38 -4.16 -8.35
N LEU A 81 -0.81 -3.54 -8.28
CA LEU A 81 -2.04 -4.26 -7.96
C LEU A 81 -2.44 -5.23 -9.08
N VAL A 82 -2.30 -4.82 -10.34
CA VAL A 82 -2.62 -5.65 -11.51
C VAL A 82 -1.71 -6.88 -11.55
N ILE A 83 -0.40 -6.69 -11.38
CA ILE A 83 0.57 -7.78 -11.39
C ILE A 83 0.34 -8.70 -10.18
N SER A 84 0.09 -8.16 -8.99
CA SER A 84 -0.20 -8.99 -7.80
C SER A 84 -1.46 -9.84 -7.99
N ARG A 85 -2.52 -9.31 -8.61
CA ARG A 85 -3.72 -10.11 -8.95
C ARG A 85 -3.40 -11.22 -9.96
N ARG A 86 -2.57 -10.94 -10.96
CA ARG A 86 -2.12 -11.95 -11.94
C ARG A 86 -1.26 -13.03 -11.30
N GLN A 87 -0.42 -12.67 -10.31
CA GLN A 87 0.36 -13.62 -9.52
C GLN A 87 -0.55 -14.50 -8.66
N GLN A 88 -1.48 -13.88 -7.92
CA GLN A 88 -2.47 -14.59 -7.10
C GLN A 88 -3.27 -15.62 -7.92
N ALA A 89 -3.68 -15.27 -9.14
CA ALA A 89 -4.44 -16.16 -10.01
C ALA A 89 -3.65 -17.37 -10.54
N ARG A 90 -2.32 -17.37 -10.37
CA ARG A 90 -1.42 -18.43 -10.86
C ARG A 90 -0.77 -19.25 -9.75
N LEU A 91 -1.03 -18.91 -8.48
CA LEU A 91 -0.62 -19.65 -7.29
C LEU A 91 -1.71 -20.65 -6.89
#